data_AF-A0AAW4CMQ5-F1
#
_entry.id   AF-A0AAW4CMQ5-F1
#
_cell.length_a   1.000
_cell.length_b   1.000
_cell.length_c   1.000
_cell.angle_alpha   90.00
_cell.angle_beta   90.00
_cell.angle_gamma   90.00
#
_symmetry.space_group_name_H-M   'P 1'
#
loop_
_entity.id
_entity.type
_entity.pdbx_description
1 polymer ?
#
loop_
_entity_poly.entity_id
_entity_poly.type
_entity_poly.pdbx_seq_one_letter_code
_entity_poly.pdbx_strand_id
1 'polypeptide(L)'
;MATAIGAVERQARERRIFTGMAALVAVTVVGGFGSFALRGYVDVATVPWWVHVHALSLLAWTLLFLAQALLVAQRRTDLHRQLGWVAAGLACFLIPWGIATSILAVQMGRVPPFFPPGIFLVLGPLDMLAFGSLTLAAILLRQRSDWHKRLILCGTIAMMEPAFGRILPMPLLGPWAGACATLMQLLYVGIAMRADA
;
A
#
# COMPACT_ATOMS: atom_id res chain seq x y z
N MET A 1 18.95 -35.08 -4.10
CA MET A 1 19.01 -34.51 -2.74
C MET A 1 19.45 -33.03 -2.77
N ALA A 2 20.55 -32.67 -3.44
CA ALA A 2 21.03 -31.27 -3.56
C ALA A 2 20.00 -30.30 -4.20
N THR A 3 19.23 -30.76 -5.20
CA THR A 3 18.19 -29.95 -5.87
C THR A 3 16.98 -29.64 -4.98
N ALA A 4 16.62 -30.55 -4.07
CA ALA A 4 15.50 -30.36 -3.13
C ALA A 4 15.86 -29.38 -2.01
N ILE A 5 17.11 -29.41 -1.53
CA ILE A 5 17.62 -28.48 -0.51
C ILE A 5 17.61 -27.05 -1.05
N GLY A 6 18.10 -26.84 -2.29
CA GLY A 6 18.09 -25.52 -2.93
C GLY A 6 16.68 -24.93 -3.15
N ALA A 7 15.68 -25.78 -3.46
CA ALA A 7 14.30 -25.32 -3.63
C ALA A 7 13.68 -24.86 -2.30
N VAL A 8 13.94 -25.57 -1.20
CA VAL A 8 13.46 -25.23 0.15
C VAL A 8 14.11 -23.92 0.64
N GLU A 9 15.42 -23.77 0.44
CA GLU A 9 16.15 -22.54 0.80
C GLU A 9 15.65 -21.34 0.00
N ARG A 10 15.39 -21.50 -1.30
CA ARG A 10 14.80 -20.46 -2.14
C ARG A 10 13.43 -20.03 -1.63
N GLN A 11 12.55 -20.98 -1.32
CA GLN A 11 11.23 -20.68 -0.79
C GLN A 11 11.29 -19.98 0.58
N ALA A 12 12.20 -20.39 1.46
CA ALA A 12 12.42 -19.74 2.74
C ALA A 12 12.94 -18.30 2.58
N ARG A 13 13.89 -18.07 1.67
CA ARG A 13 14.42 -16.75 1.33
C ARG A 13 13.32 -15.83 0.80
N GLU A 14 12.53 -16.30 -0.17
CA GLU A 14 11.41 -15.54 -0.72
C GLU A 14 10.43 -15.13 0.39
N ARG A 15 10.03 -16.04 1.27
CA ARG A 15 9.12 -15.70 2.39
C ARG A 15 9.69 -14.60 3.28
N ARG A 16 10.99 -14.65 3.61
CA ARG A 16 11.65 -13.61 4.41
C ARG A 16 11.64 -12.26 3.71
N ILE A 17 11.92 -12.23 2.40
CA ILE A 17 11.92 -11.00 1.59
C ILE A 17 10.53 -10.36 1.58
N PHE A 18 9.50 -11.12 1.21
CA PHE A 18 8.13 -10.58 1.12
C PHE A 18 7.57 -10.17 2.49
N THR A 19 7.93 -10.88 3.56
CA THR A 19 7.59 -10.47 4.93
C THR A 19 8.31 -9.19 5.33
N GLY A 20 9.60 -9.06 4.99
CA GLY A 20 10.38 -7.84 5.24
C GLY A 20 9.81 -6.64 4.47
N MET A 21 9.45 -6.82 3.20
CA MET A 21 8.79 -5.78 2.41
C MET A 21 7.43 -5.38 3.00
N ALA A 22 6.62 -6.35 3.44
CA ALA A 22 5.34 -6.05 4.08
C ALA A 22 5.52 -5.28 5.39
N ALA A 23 6.52 -5.62 6.20
CA ALA A 23 6.86 -4.88 7.41
C ALA A 23 7.34 -3.47 7.10
N LEU A 24 8.19 -3.30 6.08
CA LEU A 24 8.69 -2.00 5.64
C LEU A 24 7.55 -1.08 5.18
N VAL A 25 6.64 -1.61 4.34
CA VAL A 25 5.40 -0.90 3.93
C VAL A 25 4.60 -0.47 5.15
N ALA A 26 4.36 -1.38 6.10
CA ALA A 26 3.58 -1.09 7.29
C ALA A 26 4.22 0.00 8.16
N VAL A 27 5.54 -0.08 8.40
CA VAL A 27 6.29 0.93 9.16
C VAL A 27 6.21 2.29 8.47
N THR A 28 6.34 2.35 7.14
CA THR A 28 6.26 3.62 6.41
C THR A 28 4.86 4.21 6.41
N VAL A 29 3.82 3.41 6.19
CA VAL A 29 2.44 3.92 6.23
C VAL A 29 2.06 4.36 7.65
N VAL A 30 2.23 3.49 8.65
CA VAL A 30 1.88 3.81 10.04
C VAL A 30 2.76 4.92 10.60
N GLY A 31 4.07 4.90 10.32
CA GLY A 31 5.00 5.93 10.76
C GLY A 31 4.75 7.28 10.09
N GLY A 32 4.45 7.31 8.80
CA GLY A 32 4.12 8.54 8.07
C GLY A 32 2.86 9.20 8.61
N PHE A 33 1.75 8.47 8.69
CA PHE A 33 0.48 9.00 9.19
C PHE A 33 0.50 9.27 10.70
N GLY A 34 1.07 8.35 11.48
CA GLY A 34 1.20 8.49 12.92
C GLY A 34 2.06 9.69 13.31
N SER A 35 3.24 9.86 12.71
CA SER A 35 4.10 11.03 12.99
C SER A 35 3.44 12.35 12.56
N PHE A 36 2.65 12.35 11.49
CA PHE A 36 1.93 13.53 11.03
C PHE A 36 0.85 13.96 12.04
N ALA A 37 0.09 13.00 12.57
CA ALA A 37 -0.90 13.24 13.61
C ALA A 37 -0.26 13.67 14.93
N LEU A 38 0.80 12.98 15.39
CA LEU A 38 1.49 13.30 16.64
C LEU A 38 2.16 14.68 16.64
N ARG A 39 2.55 15.20 15.46
CA ARG A 39 3.08 16.57 15.30
C ARG A 39 1.99 17.64 15.24
N GLY A 40 0.71 17.26 15.28
CA GLY A 40 -0.42 18.20 15.23
C GLY A 40 -0.72 18.76 13.84
N TYR A 41 -0.22 18.15 12.75
CA TYR A 41 -0.51 18.60 11.39
C TYR A 41 -1.91 18.22 10.89
N VAL A 42 -2.64 17.40 11.67
CA VAL A 42 -4.06 17.13 11.46
C VAL A 42 -4.76 17.17 12.80
N ASP A 43 -5.87 17.88 12.86
CA ASP A 43 -6.80 17.79 13.97
C ASP A 43 -7.78 16.64 13.72
N VAL A 44 -7.51 15.49 14.36
CA VAL A 44 -8.27 14.25 14.20
C VAL A 44 -9.72 14.40 14.67
N ALA A 45 -10.03 15.37 15.53
CA ALA A 45 -11.39 15.56 16.04
C ALA A 45 -12.31 16.27 15.04
N THR A 46 -11.73 17.05 14.11
CA THR A 46 -12.49 17.90 13.19
C THR A 46 -12.42 17.45 11.73
N VAL A 47 -11.62 16.42 11.42
CA VAL A 47 -11.66 15.80 10.08
C VAL A 47 -13.04 15.18 9.81
N PRO A 48 -13.57 15.34 8.58
CA PRO A 48 -14.85 14.74 8.22
C PRO A 48 -14.86 13.21 8.40
N TRP A 49 -16.00 12.65 8.80
CA TRP A 49 -16.18 11.21 9.04
C TRP A 49 -15.73 10.33 7.86
N TRP A 50 -15.90 10.79 6.62
CA TRP A 50 -15.50 10.05 5.42
C TRP A 50 -13.97 9.90 5.30
N VAL A 51 -13.20 10.85 5.84
CA VAL A 51 -11.73 10.75 5.96
C VAL A 51 -11.36 9.65 6.96
N HIS A 52 -12.10 9.52 8.07
CA HIS A 52 -11.87 8.45 9.03
C HIS A 52 -12.13 7.07 8.42
N VAL A 53 -13.24 6.91 7.70
CA VAL A 53 -13.55 5.65 7.00
C VAL A 53 -12.45 5.33 5.99
N HIS A 54 -11.99 6.31 5.21
CA HIS A 54 -10.88 6.13 4.27
C HIS A 54 -9.58 5.71 4.99
N ALA A 55 -9.18 6.45 6.02
CA ALA A 55 -7.96 6.20 6.77
C ALA A 55 -7.97 4.84 7.48
N LEU A 56 -9.08 4.48 8.13
CA LEU A 56 -9.25 3.19 8.80
C LEU A 56 -9.24 2.03 7.80
N SER A 57 -9.85 2.21 6.62
CA SER A 57 -9.87 1.17 5.59
C SER A 57 -8.49 0.90 4.99
N LEU A 58 -7.70 1.96 4.75
CA LEU A 58 -6.32 1.81 4.28
C LEU A 58 -5.39 1.26 5.37
N LEU A 59 -5.57 1.69 6.62
CA LEU A 59 -4.86 1.10 7.75
C LEU A 59 -5.17 -0.39 7.89
N ALA A 60 -6.45 -0.77 7.78
CA ALA A 60 -6.87 -2.16 7.79
C ALA A 60 -6.25 -2.95 6.64
N TRP A 61 -6.19 -2.37 5.42
CA TRP A 61 -5.50 -2.99 4.29
C TRP A 61 -4.01 -3.22 4.58
N THR A 62 -3.30 -2.20 5.09
CA THR A 62 -1.88 -2.30 5.44
C THR A 62 -1.62 -3.39 6.49
N LEU A 63 -2.43 -3.43 7.55
CA LEU A 63 -2.30 -4.44 8.61
C LEU A 63 -2.66 -5.84 8.13
N LEU A 64 -3.71 -5.99 7.30
CA LEU A 64 -4.03 -7.25 6.65
C LEU A 64 -2.90 -7.71 5.74
N PHE A 65 -2.32 -6.82 4.92
CA PHE A 65 -1.19 -7.15 4.05
C PHE A 65 0.01 -7.70 4.84
N LEU A 66 0.37 -7.04 5.95
CA LEU A 66 1.41 -7.54 6.87
C LEU A 66 1.02 -8.89 7.48
N ALA A 67 -0.20 -9.03 7.98
CA ALA A 67 -0.70 -10.28 8.56
C ALA A 67 -0.66 -11.43 7.53
N GLN A 68 -1.04 -11.18 6.27
CA GLN A 68 -1.00 -12.17 5.20
C GLN A 68 0.42 -12.68 4.95
N ALA A 69 1.41 -11.79 4.91
CA ALA A 69 2.81 -12.17 4.76
C ALA A 69 3.31 -13.00 5.95
N LEU A 70 2.98 -12.59 7.18
CA LEU A 70 3.35 -13.30 8.41
C LEU A 70 2.72 -14.69 8.49
N LEU A 71 1.45 -14.85 8.10
CA LEU A 71 0.77 -16.15 8.08
C LEU A 71 1.46 -17.13 7.13
N VAL A 72 1.88 -16.68 5.95
CA VAL A 72 2.64 -17.49 4.99
C VAL A 72 4.03 -17.85 5.55
N ALA A 73 4.71 -16.91 6.23
CA ALA A 73 5.98 -17.18 6.90
C ALA A 73 5.83 -18.23 8.01
N GLN A 74 4.74 -18.17 8.77
CA GLN A 74 4.37 -19.12 9.83
C GLN A 74 3.75 -20.43 9.31
N ARG A 75 3.66 -20.61 7.99
CA ARG A 75 3.05 -21.77 7.32
C ARG A 75 1.55 -21.95 7.58
N ARG A 76 0.85 -20.93 8.11
CA ARG A 76 -0.60 -20.90 8.33
C ARG A 76 -1.36 -20.45 7.07
N THR A 77 -1.19 -21.21 5.99
CA THR A 77 -1.76 -20.90 4.67
C THR A 77 -3.27 -21.10 4.60
N ASP A 78 -3.83 -21.85 5.53
CA ASP A 78 -5.27 -21.98 5.80
C ASP A 78 -5.88 -20.62 6.19
N LEU A 79 -5.32 -19.95 7.21
CA LEU A 79 -5.77 -18.64 7.65
C LEU A 79 -5.51 -17.56 6.60
N HIS A 80 -4.39 -17.65 5.87
CA HIS A 80 -4.09 -16.78 4.73
C HIS A 80 -5.23 -16.81 3.71
N ARG A 81 -5.72 -18.00 3.34
CA ARG A 81 -6.83 -18.15 2.39
C ARG A 81 -8.15 -17.63 2.93
N GLN A 82 -8.46 -17.86 4.20
CA GLN A 82 -9.68 -17.37 4.83
C GLN A 82 -9.70 -15.84 4.91
N LEU A 83 -8.65 -15.24 5.49
CA LEU A 83 -8.52 -13.78 5.59
C LEU A 83 -8.29 -13.12 4.23
N GLY A 84 -7.80 -13.86 3.23
CA GLY A 84 -7.64 -13.37 1.86
C GLY A 84 -8.96 -12.92 1.24
N TRP A 85 -10.07 -13.58 1.56
CA TRP A 85 -11.41 -13.15 1.13
C TRP A 85 -11.88 -11.88 1.83
N VAL A 86 -11.54 -11.71 3.12
CA VAL A 86 -11.80 -10.46 3.85
C VAL A 86 -11.01 -9.31 3.20
N ALA A 87 -9.74 -9.53 2.88
CA ALA A 87 -8.93 -8.55 2.17
C ALA A 87 -9.49 -8.24 0.77
N ALA A 88 -9.95 -9.24 0.01
CA ALA A 88 -10.58 -9.02 -1.29
C ALA A 88 -11.87 -8.18 -1.18
N GLY A 89 -12.70 -8.42 -0.18
CA GLY A 89 -13.88 -7.59 0.11
C GLY A 89 -13.51 -6.15 0.46
N LEU A 90 -12.47 -5.97 1.30
CA LEU A 90 -11.96 -4.65 1.63
C LEU A 90 -11.39 -3.92 0.41
N ALA A 91 -10.66 -4.60 -0.48
CA ALA A 91 -10.19 -4.00 -1.74
C ALA A 91 -11.35 -3.56 -2.63
N CYS A 92 -12.40 -4.39 -2.76
CA CYS A 92 -13.59 -4.06 -3.52
C CYS A 92 -14.31 -2.81 -2.99
N PHE A 93 -14.32 -2.62 -1.66
CA PHE A 93 -14.80 -1.39 -1.03
C PHE A 93 -13.87 -0.19 -1.25
N LEU A 94 -12.57 -0.38 -1.04
CA LEU A 94 -11.55 0.69 -1.10
C LEU A 94 -11.51 1.40 -2.44
N ILE A 95 -11.74 0.69 -3.55
CA ILE A 95 -11.67 1.27 -4.90
C ILE A 95 -12.71 2.40 -5.09
N PRO A 96 -14.04 2.14 -5.03
CA PRO A 96 -15.03 3.21 -5.16
C PRO A 96 -14.95 4.21 -4.00
N TRP A 97 -14.64 3.76 -2.78
CA TRP A 97 -14.54 4.65 -1.63
C TRP A 97 -13.37 5.64 -1.75
N GLY A 98 -12.21 5.19 -2.24
CA GLY A 98 -11.04 6.02 -2.48
C GLY A 98 -11.28 7.06 -3.57
N ILE A 99 -11.95 6.67 -4.67
CA ILE A 99 -12.37 7.59 -5.74
C ILE A 99 -13.34 8.65 -5.20
N ALA A 100 -14.34 8.23 -4.42
CA ALA A 100 -15.28 9.16 -3.80
C ALA A 100 -14.57 10.11 -2.83
N THR A 101 -13.64 9.60 -2.03
CA THR A 101 -12.82 10.39 -1.10
C THR A 101 -12.01 11.45 -1.83
N SER A 102 -11.38 11.13 -2.96
CA SER A 102 -10.60 12.11 -3.74
C SER A 102 -11.49 13.21 -4.32
N ILE A 103 -12.68 12.86 -4.81
CA ILE A 103 -13.65 13.83 -5.34
C ILE A 103 -14.14 14.76 -4.22
N LEU A 104 -14.54 14.20 -3.07
CA LEU A 104 -14.99 14.98 -1.91
C LEU A 104 -13.89 15.90 -1.36
N ALA A 105 -12.65 15.43 -1.33
CA ALA A 105 -11.51 16.26 -0.90
C ALA A 105 -11.33 17.49 -1.81
N VAL A 106 -11.48 17.33 -3.13
CA VAL A 106 -11.40 18.45 -4.09
C VAL A 106 -12.59 19.40 -3.91
N GLN A 107 -13.82 18.88 -3.85
CA GLN A 107 -15.04 19.68 -3.68
C GLN A 107 -15.03 20.51 -2.39
N MET A 108 -14.44 19.96 -1.32
CA MET A 108 -14.37 20.62 -0.01
C MET A 108 -13.09 21.44 0.20
N GLY A 109 -12.24 21.60 -0.82
CA GLY A 109 -10.99 22.35 -0.70
C GLY A 109 -9.98 21.74 0.28
N ARG A 110 -10.01 20.42 0.48
CA ARG A 110 -9.17 19.67 1.42
C ARG A 110 -8.05 18.87 0.73
N VAL A 111 -7.61 19.32 -0.43
CA VAL A 111 -6.49 18.73 -1.17
C VAL A 111 -5.17 19.09 -0.45
N PRO A 112 -4.17 18.18 -0.37
CA PRO A 112 -2.86 18.54 0.16
C PRO A 112 -2.26 19.75 -0.57
N PRO A 113 -1.64 20.71 0.14
CA PRO A 113 -1.26 22.01 -0.42
C PRO A 113 -0.15 21.94 -1.49
N PHE A 114 0.47 20.77 -1.66
CA PHE A 114 1.52 20.51 -2.65
C PHE A 114 0.99 19.90 -3.96
N PHE A 115 -0.31 19.63 -4.06
CA PHE A 115 -0.95 19.18 -5.30
C PHE A 115 -1.93 20.22 -5.85
N PRO A 116 -1.84 20.56 -7.15
CA PRO A 116 -2.94 21.22 -7.82
C PRO A 116 -4.22 20.37 -7.74
N PRO A 117 -5.40 20.95 -7.42
CA PRO A 117 -6.64 20.17 -7.23
C PRO A 117 -7.00 19.28 -8.42
N GLY A 118 -6.80 19.77 -9.66
CA GLY A 118 -7.04 18.98 -10.87
C GLY A 118 -6.11 17.77 -11.01
N ILE A 119 -4.85 17.90 -10.60
CA ILE A 119 -3.91 16.77 -10.59
C ILE A 119 -4.33 15.73 -9.56
N PHE A 120 -4.69 16.16 -8.34
CA PHE A 120 -5.16 15.26 -7.30
C PHE A 120 -6.45 14.52 -7.68
N LEU A 121 -7.37 15.20 -8.38
CA LEU A 121 -8.61 14.60 -8.90
C LEU A 121 -8.35 13.49 -9.93
N VAL A 122 -7.22 13.54 -10.63
CA VAL A 122 -6.83 12.50 -11.61
C VAL A 122 -6.00 11.41 -10.95
N LEU A 123 -4.99 11.78 -10.16
CA LEU A 123 -4.09 10.82 -9.52
C LEU A 123 -4.82 9.91 -8.53
N GLY A 124 -5.69 10.45 -7.68
CA GLY A 124 -6.42 9.65 -6.69
C GLY A 124 -7.20 8.49 -7.31
N PRO A 125 -8.05 8.73 -8.32
CA PRO A 125 -8.73 7.65 -9.03
C PRO A 125 -7.80 6.70 -9.79
N LEU A 126 -6.75 7.22 -10.44
CA LEU A 126 -5.78 6.37 -11.13
C LEU A 126 -5.07 5.41 -10.18
N ASP A 127 -4.68 5.86 -8.99
CA ASP A 127 -4.06 5.02 -7.96
C ASP A 127 -5.02 3.92 -7.50
N MET A 128 -6.31 4.25 -7.30
CA MET A 128 -7.32 3.25 -6.93
C MET A 128 -7.56 2.22 -8.03
N LEU A 129 -7.54 2.64 -9.30
CA LEU A 129 -7.67 1.74 -10.45
C LEU A 129 -6.42 0.87 -10.64
N ALA A 130 -5.22 1.43 -10.46
CA ALA A 130 -3.97 0.69 -10.50
C ALA A 130 -3.93 -0.36 -9.37
N PHE A 131 -4.26 0.04 -8.14
CA PHE A 131 -4.41 -0.86 -7.01
C PHE A 131 -5.42 -1.98 -7.29
N GLY A 132 -6.62 -1.62 -7.76
CA GLY A 132 -7.70 -2.56 -8.02
C GLY A 132 -7.37 -3.56 -9.11
N SER A 133 -6.80 -3.09 -10.24
CA SER A 133 -6.41 -3.95 -11.36
C SER A 133 -5.28 -4.92 -11.00
N LEU A 134 -4.24 -4.45 -10.29
CA LEU A 134 -3.16 -5.30 -9.81
C LEU A 134 -3.64 -6.32 -8.77
N THR A 135 -4.51 -5.90 -7.85
CA THR A 135 -5.11 -6.80 -6.85
C THR A 135 -5.99 -7.85 -7.49
N LEU A 136 -6.84 -7.46 -8.45
CA LEU A 136 -7.66 -8.39 -9.22
C LEU A 136 -6.79 -9.39 -9.98
N ALA A 137 -5.77 -8.91 -10.70
CA ALA A 137 -4.82 -9.77 -11.41
C ALA A 137 -4.13 -10.75 -10.46
N ALA A 138 -3.74 -10.30 -9.27
CA ALA A 138 -3.15 -11.16 -8.25
C ALA A 138 -4.11 -12.26 -7.77
N ILE A 139 -5.40 -11.95 -7.59
CA ILE A 139 -6.42 -12.92 -7.18
C ILE A 139 -6.73 -13.92 -8.29
N LEU A 140 -6.77 -13.47 -9.55
CA LEU A 140 -6.95 -14.34 -10.71
C LEU A 140 -5.75 -15.30 -10.87
N LEU A 141 -4.54 -14.80 -10.62
CA LEU A 141 -3.29 -15.56 -10.66
C LEU A 141 -2.94 -16.22 -9.31
N ARG A 142 -3.88 -16.41 -8.38
CA ARG A 142 -3.61 -16.98 -7.04
C ARG A 142 -3.00 -18.38 -7.04
N GLN A 143 -3.16 -19.14 -8.12
CA GLN A 143 -2.51 -20.45 -8.29
C GLN A 143 -1.03 -20.33 -8.72
N ARG A 144 -0.60 -19.15 -9.18
CA ARG A 144 0.78 -18.80 -9.51
C ARG A 144 1.35 -17.92 -8.40
N SER A 145 1.81 -18.58 -7.33
CA SER A 145 2.25 -17.91 -6.09
C SER A 145 3.39 -16.89 -6.29
N ASP A 146 4.18 -17.04 -7.33
CA ASP A 146 5.21 -16.11 -7.79
C ASP A 146 4.60 -14.77 -8.26
N TRP A 147 3.57 -14.82 -9.11
CA TRP A 147 2.86 -13.65 -9.60
C TRP A 147 1.96 -13.02 -8.54
N HIS A 148 1.23 -13.85 -7.78
CA HIS A 148 0.29 -13.40 -6.77
C HIS A 148 0.92 -12.40 -5.78
N LYS A 149 2.04 -12.79 -5.15
CA LYS A 149 2.72 -11.95 -4.14
C LYS A 149 3.33 -10.68 -4.73
N ARG A 150 3.88 -10.75 -5.95
CA ARG A 150 4.48 -9.60 -6.65
C ARG A 150 3.42 -8.57 -7.01
N LEU A 151 2.28 -9.00 -7.54
CA LEU A 151 1.18 -8.12 -7.94
C LEU A 151 0.51 -7.45 -6.73
N ILE A 152 0.27 -8.17 -5.63
CA ILE A 152 -0.24 -7.56 -4.38
C ILE A 152 0.74 -6.52 -3.85
N LEU A 153 2.05 -6.82 -3.84
CA LEU A 153 3.07 -5.88 -3.38
C LEU A 153 3.10 -4.62 -4.25
N CYS A 154 3.13 -4.76 -5.57
CA CYS A 154 3.10 -3.61 -6.50
C CYS A 154 1.84 -2.75 -6.33
N GLY A 155 0.67 -3.38 -6.22
CA GLY A 155 -0.59 -2.67 -5.97
C GLY A 155 -0.56 -1.89 -4.66
N THR A 156 0.01 -2.49 -3.61
CA THR A 156 0.14 -1.83 -2.30
C THR A 156 1.14 -0.67 -2.34
N ILE A 157 2.27 -0.81 -3.03
CA ILE A 157 3.26 0.26 -3.20
C ILE A 157 2.66 1.45 -3.97
N ALA A 158 1.82 1.20 -4.98
CA ALA A 158 1.14 2.25 -5.73
C ALA A 158 0.30 3.17 -4.83
N MET A 159 -0.26 2.65 -3.73
CA MET A 159 -1.06 3.43 -2.77
C MET A 159 -0.23 4.18 -1.71
N MET A 160 1.10 4.10 -1.73
CA MET A 160 1.96 4.66 -0.67
C MET A 160 2.29 6.15 -0.83
N GLU A 161 1.96 6.78 -1.95
CA GLU A 161 2.25 8.21 -2.21
C GLU A 161 1.82 9.12 -1.04
N PRO A 162 0.60 8.98 -0.46
CA PRO A 162 0.19 9.79 0.69
C PRO A 162 1.05 9.58 1.94
N ALA A 163 1.61 8.39 2.16
CA ALA A 163 2.51 8.14 3.29
C ALA A 163 3.83 8.90 3.11
N PHE A 164 4.39 8.90 1.89
CA PHE A 164 5.58 9.67 1.57
C PHE A 164 5.32 11.18 1.66
N GLY A 165 4.13 11.64 1.25
CA GLY A 165 3.61 13.01 1.46
C GLY A 165 3.74 13.54 2.89
N ARG A 166 3.76 12.64 3.88
CA ARG A 166 3.79 12.97 5.31
C ARG A 166 5.17 12.80 5.95
N ILE A 167 6.08 12.13 5.25
CA ILE A 167 7.45 11.85 5.69
C ILE A 167 8.44 12.83 5.04
N LEU A 168 8.31 13.04 3.73
CA LEU A 168 9.21 13.91 2.98
C LEU A 168 8.92 15.39 3.28
N PRO A 169 9.93 16.27 3.18
CA PRO A 169 9.77 17.70 3.39
C PRO A 169 9.10 18.37 2.17
N MET A 170 7.85 18.02 1.89
CA MET A 170 7.12 18.43 0.68
C MET A 170 7.18 19.95 0.39
N PRO A 171 7.06 20.85 1.38
CA PRO A 171 7.22 22.29 1.12
C PRO A 171 8.60 22.70 0.60
N LEU A 172 9.67 22.03 1.06
CA LEU A 172 11.04 22.30 0.61
C LEU A 172 11.33 21.71 -0.79
N LEU A 173 10.62 20.65 -1.16
CA LEU A 173 10.76 20.01 -2.47
C LEU A 173 10.05 20.79 -3.58
N GLY A 174 9.05 21.61 -3.23
CA GLY A 174 8.34 22.49 -4.16
C GLY A 174 7.78 21.71 -5.36
N PRO A 175 8.07 22.14 -6.61
CA PRO A 175 7.59 21.45 -7.82
C PRO A 175 8.03 19.98 -7.95
N TRP A 176 9.09 19.56 -7.25
CA TRP A 176 9.64 18.21 -7.33
C TRP A 176 9.00 17.22 -6.34
N ALA A 177 8.12 17.69 -5.45
CA ALA A 177 7.51 16.88 -4.39
C ALA A 177 6.90 15.57 -4.91
N GLY A 178 6.08 15.64 -5.97
CA GLY A 178 5.46 14.47 -6.58
C GLY A 178 6.49 13.49 -7.16
N ALA A 179 7.50 14.00 -7.89
CA ALA A 179 8.55 13.17 -8.46
C ALA A 179 9.37 12.45 -7.37
N CYS A 180 9.68 13.14 -6.27
CA CYS A 180 10.36 12.52 -5.13
C CYS A 180 9.52 11.42 -4.48
N ALA A 181 8.21 11.60 -4.34
CA ALA A 181 7.31 10.56 -3.84
C ALA A 181 7.29 9.33 -4.77
N THR A 182 7.20 9.55 -6.08
CA THR A 182 7.28 8.48 -7.07
C THR A 182 8.64 7.76 -7.04
N LEU A 183 9.74 8.49 -6.89
CA LEU A 183 11.07 7.88 -6.73
C LEU A 183 11.16 6.99 -5.49
N MET A 184 10.50 7.36 -4.38
CA MET A 184 10.42 6.49 -3.21
C MET A 184 9.61 5.22 -3.49
N GLN A 185 8.50 5.30 -4.23
CA GLN A 185 7.75 4.11 -4.66
C GLN A 185 8.61 3.21 -5.55
N LEU A 186 9.33 3.79 -6.52
CA LEU A 186 10.24 3.06 -7.40
C LEU A 186 11.41 2.43 -6.64
N LEU A 187 11.91 3.08 -5.58
CA LEU A 187 12.91 2.50 -4.69
C LEU A 187 12.40 1.23 -4.02
N TYR A 188 11.16 1.21 -3.54
CA TYR A 188 10.53 0.01 -2.96
C TYR A 188 10.45 -1.13 -3.98
N VAL A 189 10.03 -0.82 -5.22
CA VAL A 189 10.01 -1.79 -6.32
C VAL A 189 11.42 -2.29 -6.61
N GLY A 190 12.42 -1.40 -6.66
CA GLY A 190 13.82 -1.76 -6.91
C GLY A 190 14.42 -2.64 -5.83
N ILE A 191 14.13 -2.38 -4.54
CA ILE A 191 14.52 -3.23 -3.41
C ILE A 191 13.90 -4.61 -3.58
N ALA A 192 12.59 -4.68 -3.87
CA ALA A 192 11.90 -5.95 -4.08
C ALA A 192 12.49 -6.73 -5.26
N MET A 193 12.73 -6.07 -6.41
CA MET A 193 13.32 -6.69 -7.59
C MET A 193 14.72 -7.24 -7.32
N ARG A 194 15.58 -6.48 -6.64
CA ARG A 194 16.94 -6.91 -6.32
C ARG A 194 16.97 -8.08 -5.33
N ALA A 195 16.05 -8.09 -4.37
CA ALA A 195 15.95 -9.17 -3.41
C ALA A 195 15.38 -10.47 -4.02
N ASP A 196 14.53 -10.35 -5.03
CA ASP A 196 13.81 -11.44 -5.69
C ASP A 196 14.52 -11.98 -6.95
N ALA A 197 15.64 -11.38 -7.35
CA ALA A 197 16.57 -11.88 -8.38
C ALA A 197 17.40 -13.06 -7.85
#